data_AF-A0A7V8VI65-F1
#
_entry.id   AF-A0A7V8VI65-F1
#
_cell.length_a   1.000
_cell.length_b   1.000
_cell.length_c   1.000
_cell.angle_alpha   90.00
_cell.angle_beta   90.00
_cell.angle_gamma   90.00
#
_symmetry.space_group_name_H-M   'P 1'
#
loop_
_entity.id
_entity.type
_entity.pdbx_description
1 polymer ?
#
loop_
_entity_poly.entity_id
_entity_poly.type
_entity_poly.pdbx_seq_one_letter_code
_entity_poly.pdbx_strand_id
1 'polypeptide(L)' 'MALPGVNAELALAARRVRALWEQIPETHRPERVVADWRAMRREVEAACSAGQRDEALALIADFRGLAEQQLTAAQVSSA' A
#
# COMPACT_ATOMS: atom_id res chain seq x y z
N MET A 1 -7.02 -0.73 23.64
CA MET A 1 -5.62 -0.40 23.99
C MET A 1 -4.79 -0.50 22.72
N ALA A 2 -4.28 0.62 22.18
CA ALA A 2 -3.43 0.63 20.99
C ALA A 2 -1.96 0.67 21.43
N LEU A 3 -1.16 -0.32 21.02
CA LEU A 3 0.27 -0.39 21.34
C LEU A 3 1.02 0.79 20.66
N PRO A 4 1.66 1.70 21.44
CA PRO A 4 2.10 3.01 20.94
C PRO A 4 3.36 3.01 20.05
N GLY A 5 4.02 1.87 19.79
CA GLY A 5 5.19 1.80 18.90
C GLY A 5 4.90 1.14 17.55
N VAL A 6 4.14 0.04 17.56
CA VAL A 6 3.84 -0.77 16.36
C VAL A 6 2.97 0.01 15.37
N ASN A 7 2.05 0.83 15.87
CA ASN A 7 1.16 1.64 15.03
C ASN A 7 1.89 2.74 14.24
N ALA A 8 3.00 3.30 14.75
CA ALA A 8 3.60 4.47 14.13
C ALA A 8 4.36 4.13 12.84
N GLU A 9 5.15 3.06 12.84
CA GLU A 9 5.90 2.61 11.65
C GLU A 9 4.96 2.06 10.58
N LEU A 10 3.97 1.26 10.98
CA LEU A 10 2.93 0.75 10.10
C LEU A 10 2.11 1.89 9.49
N ALA A 11 1.69 2.87 10.30
CA ALA A 11 0.97 4.03 9.80
C ALA A 11 1.83 4.88 8.86
N LEU A 12 3.13 5.04 9.13
CA LEU A 12 4.05 5.76 8.25
C LEU A 12 4.21 5.03 6.91
N ALA A 13 4.41 3.71 6.94
CA ALA A 13 4.55 2.89 5.76
C ALA A 13 3.27 2.95 4.90
N ALA A 14 2.10 2.76 5.51
CA ALA A 14 0.81 2.89 4.82
C ALA A 14 0.58 4.29 4.23
N ARG A 15 0.96 5.36 4.95
CA ARG A 15 0.88 6.74 4.44
C ARG A 15 1.76 6.95 3.21
N ARG A 16 2.99 6.41 3.20
CA ARG A 16 3.89 6.51 2.04
C ARG A 16 3.31 5.83 0.81
N VAL A 17 2.74 4.63 0.96
CA VAL A 17 2.16 3.95 -0.20
C VAL A 17 0.88 4.63 -0.68
N ARG A 18 0.07 5.17 0.22
CA ARG A 18 -1.07 6.03 -0.15
C ARG A 18 -0.61 7.23 -0.97
N ALA A 19 0.43 7.93 -0.55
CA ALA A 19 0.96 9.08 -1.28
C ALA A 19 1.51 8.71 -2.66
N LEU A 20 2.12 7.53 -2.82
CA LEU A 20 2.52 6.99 -4.13
C LEU A 20 1.30 6.74 -5.02
N TRP A 21 0.26 6.10 -4.47
CA TRP A 21 -0.96 5.81 -5.21
C TRP A 21 -1.72 7.06 -5.66
N GLU A 22 -1.78 8.08 -4.79
CA GLU A 22 -2.39 9.37 -5.11
C GLU A 22 -1.68 10.09 -6.26
N GLN A 23 -0.40 9.80 -6.53
CA GLN A 23 0.35 10.32 -7.69
C GLN A 23 0.05 9.58 -9.00
N ILE A 24 -0.49 8.35 -8.95
CA ILE A 24 -0.82 7.59 -10.16
C ILE A 24 -2.09 8.19 -10.77
N PRO A 25 -2.07 8.64 -12.04
CA PRO A 25 -3.25 9.16 -12.73
C PRO A 25 -4.38 8.12 -12.76
N GLU A 26 -5.64 8.55 -12.60
CA GLU A 26 -6.79 7.62 -12.61
C GLU A 26 -6.90 6.81 -13.90
N THR A 27 -6.53 7.39 -15.05
CA THR A 27 -6.48 6.70 -16.35
C THR A 27 -5.49 5.54 -16.39
N HIS A 28 -4.52 5.54 -15.47
CA HIS A 28 -3.46 4.54 -15.35
C HIS A 28 -3.62 3.69 -14.08
N ARG A 29 -4.76 3.77 -13.38
CA ARG A 29 -5.10 2.86 -12.28
C ARG A 29 -5.98 1.74 -12.86
N PRO A 30 -5.45 0.54 -13.13
CA PRO A 30 -6.28 -0.55 -13.61
C PRO A 30 -7.33 -0.90 -12.54
N GLU A 31 -8.57 -1.18 -12.94
CA GLU A 31 -9.62 -1.61 -12.00
C GLU A 31 -9.20 -2.81 -11.15
N ARG A 32 -8.41 -3.72 -11.75
CA ARG A 32 -7.79 -4.85 -11.05
C ARG A 32 -6.91 -4.39 -9.89
N VAL A 33 -6.09 -3.35 -10.08
CA VAL A 33 -5.20 -2.83 -9.05
C VAL A 33 -5.97 -2.08 -7.96
N VAL A 34 -7.14 -1.49 -8.28
CA VAL A 34 -8.05 -0.91 -7.27
C VAL A 34 -8.67 -2.00 -6.40
N ALA A 35 -9.04 -3.15 -6.98
CA ALA A 35 -9.51 -4.31 -6.24
C ALA A 35 -8.41 -4.91 -5.36
N ASP A 36 -7.21 -5.09 -5.93
CA ASP A 36 -6.01 -5.55 -5.21
C ASP A 36 -5.66 -4.58 -4.06
N TRP A 37 -5.76 -3.26 -4.27
CA TRP A 37 -5.58 -2.24 -3.21
C TRP A 37 -6.54 -2.47 -2.04
N ARG A 38 -7.83 -2.69 -2.33
CA ARG A 38 -8.84 -2.88 -1.27
C ARG A 38 -8.64 -4.19 -0.53
N ALA A 39 -8.27 -5.26 -1.23
CA ALA A 39 -7.97 -6.56 -0.62
C ALA A 39 -6.74 -6.46 0.29
N MET A 40 -5.64 -5.92 -0.24
CA MET A 40 -4.37 -5.74 0.47
C MET A 40 -4.54 -4.88 1.74
N ARG A 41 -5.34 -3.81 1.67
CA ARG A 41 -5.64 -2.98 2.84
C ARG A 41 -6.35 -3.77 3.94
N ARG A 42 -7.30 -4.66 3.58
CA ARG A 42 -7.98 -5.52 4.55
C ARG A 42 -7.02 -6.52 5.19
N GLU A 43 -6.09 -7.08 4.41
CA GLU A 43 -5.07 -8.01 4.92
C GLU A 43 -4.11 -7.31 5.89
N VAL A 44 -3.67 -6.09 5.57
CA VAL A 44 -2.85 -5.28 6.50
C VAL A 44 -3.62 -4.95 7.78
N GLU A 45 -4.91 -4.56 7.68
CA GLU A 45 -5.75 -4.31 8.86
C GLU A 45 -5.96 -5.59 9.71
N ALA A 46 -6.11 -6.75 9.07
CA ALA A 46 -6.23 -8.04 9.74
C ALA A 46 -4.93 -8.45 10.45
N ALA A 47 -3.79 -8.38 9.77
CA ALA A 47 -2.47 -8.67 10.33
C ALA A 47 -2.14 -7.72 11.50
N CYS A 48 -2.48 -6.43 11.38
CA CYS A 48 -2.36 -5.47 12.47
C CYS A 48 -3.23 -5.85 13.68
N SER A 49 -4.47 -6.26 13.44
CA SER A 49 -5.41 -6.66 14.50
C SER A 49 -4.99 -7.97 15.18
N ALA A 50 -4.33 -8.87 14.45
CA ALA A 50 -3.76 -10.10 14.95
C ALA A 50 -2.39 -9.93 15.65
N GLY A 51 -1.81 -8.72 15.62
CA GLY A 51 -0.48 -8.45 16.17
C GLY A 51 0.67 -9.00 15.32
N GLN A 52 0.41 -9.40 14.07
CA GLN A 52 1.38 -9.93 13.12
C GLN A 52 2.12 -8.78 12.41
N ARG A 53 3.01 -8.11 13.15
CA ARG A 53 3.75 -6.93 12.66
C ARG A 53 4.56 -7.22 11.40
N ASP A 54 5.35 -8.28 11.39
CA ASP A 54 6.23 -8.62 10.26
C ASP A 54 5.43 -8.92 8.99
N GLU A 55 4.29 -9.60 9.13
CA GLU A 55 3.37 -9.89 8.03
C GLU A 55 2.74 -8.60 7.48
N ALA A 56 2.29 -7.70 8.36
CA ALA A 56 1.74 -6.41 7.95
C ALA A 56 2.79 -5.53 7.24
N LEU A 57 4.06 -5.55 7.70
CA LEU A 57 5.15 -4.84 7.05
C LEU A 57 5.51 -5.44 5.69
N ALA A 58 5.53 -6.76 5.57
CA ALA A 58 5.76 -7.47 4.31
C ALA A 58 4.68 -7.11 3.28
N LEU A 59 3.40 -7.19 3.66
CA LEU A 59 2.27 -6.81 2.81
C LEU A 59 2.38 -5.35 2.32
N ILE A 60 2.76 -4.42 3.19
CA ILE A 60 2.96 -3.02 2.79
C ILE A 60 4.15 -2.86 1.84
N ALA A 61 5.22 -3.65 2.02
CA ALA A 61 6.38 -3.62 1.15
C ALA A 61 6.06 -4.13 -0.26
N ASP A 62 5.36 -5.26 -0.38
CA ASP A 62 4.86 -5.78 -1.67
C ASP A 62 3.96 -4.74 -2.35
N PHE A 63 3.09 -4.13 -1.54
CA PHE A 63 2.15 -3.14 -2.02
C PHE A 63 2.83 -1.87 -2.52
N ARG A 64 3.90 -1.44 -1.85
CA ARG A 64 4.76 -0.35 -2.32
C ARG A 64 5.38 -0.68 -3.68
N GLY A 65 5.91 -1.89 -3.85
CA GLY A 65 6.51 -2.32 -5.11
C GLY A 65 5.52 -2.26 -6.28
N LEU A 66 4.28 -2.72 -6.06
CA LEU A 66 3.21 -2.62 -7.06
C LEU A 66 2.87 -1.16 -7.41
N ALA A 67 2.75 -0.28 -6.41
CA ALA A 67 2.48 1.13 -6.63
C ALA A 67 3.62 1.83 -7.40
N GLU A 68 4.88 1.53 -7.06
CA GLU A 68 6.06 2.05 -7.76
C GLU A 68 6.13 1.56 -9.21
N GLN A 69 5.80 0.28 -9.47
CA GLN A 69 5.71 -0.26 -10.84
C GLN A 69 4.64 0.45 -11.66
N GLN A 70 3.45 0.67 -11.10
CA GLN A 70 2.37 1.36 -11.80
C GLN A 70 2.67 2.85 -12.04
N LEU A 71 3.30 3.52 -11.07
CA LEU A 71 3.77 4.89 -11.25
C LEU A 71 4.81 4.98 -12.37
N THR A 72 5.76 4.04 -12.41
CA THR A 72 6.77 3.98 -13.46
C THR A 72 6.13 3.72 -14.83
N ALA A 73 5.19 2.77 -14.91
CA ALA A 73 4.45 2.49 -16.14
C ALA A 73 3.67 3.71 -16.63
N ALA A 74 3.05 4.46 -15.72
CA ALA A 74 2.35 5.69 -16.03
C ALA A 74 3.29 6.80 -16.54
N GLN A 75 4.46 6.95 -15.94
CA GLN A 75 5.47 7.93 -16.36
C GLN A 75 6.08 7.60 -17.72
N VAL A 76 6.36 6.33 -18.01
CA VAL A 76 6.93 5.91 -19.30
C VAL A 76 5.90 6.02 -20.42
N SER A 77 4.62 5.73 -20.16
CA SER A 77 3.57 5.84 -21.19
C SER A 77 3.12 7.28 -21.48
N SER A 78 3.58 8.26 -20.70
CA SER A 78 3.30 9.69 -20.88
C SER A 78 4.49 10.49 -21.41
N ALA A 79 5.61 9.84 -21.72
CA ALA A 79 6.80 10.39 -22.38
C ALA A 79 6.82 10.07 -23.87
#